data_AF-A0A7Y6YE06-F1
#
_entry.id   AF-A0A7Y6YE06-F1
#
_cell.length_a   1.000
_cell.length_b   1.000
_cell.length_c   1.000
_cell.angle_alpha   90.00
_cell.angle_beta   90.00
_cell.angle_gamma   90.00
#
_symmetry.space_group_name_H-M   'P 1'
#
loop_
_entity.id
_entity.type
_entity.pdbx_description
1 polymer ?
#
loop_
_entity_poly.entity_id
_entity_poly.type
_entity_poly.pdbx_seq_one_letter_code
_entity_poly.pdbx_strand_id
1 'polypeptide(L)'
;MHIKALTFGVLPLVLIACQSSPAKETTEEPAVYPDIEVVGAMRNVMWEGKLGSGLDLDTLSNKAGLYGLGPVSYLTGELLINNGQCYVSKVTSDSTMTVEKTFATSAPFFVYGHIEEWREVELPSQIKTIQQLESFIDEQTVESKRPFAFKVVGHVSSAVIHIQNLPAGTTVSSPQEAHQGQTNYTLIDEDVEIVGFFSTEHKGIFTHHDSFLHMHLITADESKMGHLDAVEMKEMKLMLPVR
;
A
#
# COMPACT_ATOMS: atom_id res chain seq x y z
N MET A 1 -85.95 41.34 -29.10
CA MET A 1 -84.97 42.28 -29.66
C MET A 1 -83.68 42.09 -28.88
N HIS A 2 -82.56 42.05 -29.59
CA HIS A 2 -81.26 41.53 -29.19
C HIS A 2 -80.65 42.10 -27.88
N ILE A 3 -79.52 41.48 -27.48
CA ILE A 3 -78.39 42.03 -26.68
C ILE A 3 -78.52 41.73 -25.17
N LYS A 4 -77.55 41.12 -24.47
CA LYS A 4 -76.14 40.75 -24.74
C LYS A 4 -75.75 39.62 -23.77
N ALA A 5 -74.94 38.68 -24.25
CA ALA A 5 -74.24 37.71 -23.43
C ALA A 5 -73.28 38.43 -22.47
N LEU A 6 -73.32 38.06 -21.18
CA LEU A 6 -72.35 38.50 -20.18
C LEU A 6 -71.44 37.31 -19.86
N THR A 7 -70.37 37.18 -20.63
CA THR A 7 -69.26 36.27 -20.37
C THR A 7 -68.41 36.85 -19.26
N PHE A 8 -68.54 36.33 -18.04
CA PHE A 8 -67.53 36.52 -17.00
C PHE A 8 -66.40 35.52 -17.24
N GLY A 9 -65.32 36.01 -17.85
CA GLY A 9 -64.07 35.26 -18.01
C GLY A 9 -63.40 35.09 -16.65
N VAL A 10 -63.31 33.84 -16.19
CA VAL A 10 -62.41 33.47 -15.10
C VAL A 10 -61.01 33.41 -15.70
N LEU A 11 -60.15 34.35 -15.30
CA LEU A 11 -58.73 34.37 -15.63
C LEU A 11 -58.04 33.28 -14.79
N PRO A 12 -57.46 32.22 -15.37
CA PRO A 12 -56.64 31.31 -14.59
C PRO A 12 -55.33 32.03 -14.28
N LEU A 13 -55.12 32.31 -12.99
CA LEU A 13 -53.84 32.75 -12.46
C LEU A 13 -52.84 31.60 -12.66
N VAL A 14 -52.04 31.66 -13.72
CA VAL A 14 -50.92 30.73 -13.94
C VAL A 14 -49.87 31.04 -12.88
N LEU A 15 -49.88 30.27 -11.79
CA LEU A 15 -48.75 30.20 -10.88
C LEU A 15 -47.60 29.52 -11.63
N ILE A 16 -46.69 30.33 -12.16
CA ILE A 16 -45.37 29.87 -12.59
C ILE A 16 -44.65 29.46 -11.30
N ALA A 17 -44.75 28.19 -10.95
CA ALA A 17 -43.84 27.58 -10.00
C ALA A 17 -42.47 27.54 -10.67
N CYS A 18 -41.60 28.49 -10.30
CA CYS A 18 -40.16 28.32 -10.51
C CYS A 18 -39.76 27.05 -9.76
N GLN A 19 -39.58 25.95 -10.49
CA GLN A 19 -38.79 24.84 -10.01
C GLN A 19 -37.37 25.35 -9.91
N SER A 20 -36.96 25.75 -8.71
CA SER A 20 -35.55 25.80 -8.38
C SER A 20 -35.03 24.38 -8.55
N SER A 21 -34.26 24.15 -9.62
CA SER A 21 -33.49 22.92 -9.77
C SER A 21 -32.69 22.70 -8.49
N PRO A 22 -32.79 21.53 -7.84
CA PRO A 22 -31.90 21.24 -6.73
C PRO A 22 -30.47 21.32 -7.28
N ALA A 23 -29.61 21.99 -6.52
CA ALA A 23 -28.18 21.99 -6.75
C ALA A 23 -27.74 20.54 -6.98
N LYS A 24 -26.96 20.34 -8.04
CA LYS A 24 -26.26 19.09 -8.29
C LYS A 24 -25.42 18.83 -7.03
N GLU A 25 -25.87 17.95 -6.15
CA GLU A 25 -24.98 17.26 -5.24
C GLU A 25 -23.94 16.61 -6.15
N THR A 26 -22.71 17.10 -6.07
CA THR A 26 -21.54 16.35 -6.52
C THR A 26 -21.53 15.09 -5.67
N THR A 27 -22.15 14.04 -6.19
CA THR A 27 -21.90 12.67 -5.75
C THR A 27 -20.43 12.43 -6.01
N GLU A 28 -19.60 12.57 -4.97
CA GLU A 28 -18.27 12.00 -4.99
C GLU A 28 -18.45 10.51 -5.26
N GLU A 29 -17.88 10.02 -6.37
CA GLU A 29 -17.89 8.58 -6.63
C GLU A 29 -17.19 7.89 -5.44
N PRO A 30 -17.83 6.90 -4.80
CA PRO A 30 -17.25 6.23 -3.66
C PRO A 30 -15.94 5.58 -4.10
N ALA A 31 -14.87 5.75 -3.32
CA ALA A 31 -13.60 5.12 -3.62
C ALA A 31 -13.78 3.59 -3.71
N VAL A 32 -13.40 2.99 -4.84
CA VAL A 32 -13.90 1.67 -5.26
C VAL A 32 -13.07 0.49 -4.73
N TYR A 33 -11.92 0.72 -4.11
CA TYR A 33 -11.21 -0.31 -3.36
C TYR A 33 -11.41 -0.19 -1.84
N PRO A 34 -11.41 -1.33 -1.12
CA PRO A 34 -11.51 -1.37 0.33
C PRO A 34 -10.52 -0.44 1.03
N ASP A 35 -10.85 -0.04 2.26
CA ASP A 35 -9.92 0.69 3.12
C ASP A 35 -8.65 -0.14 3.37
N ILE A 36 -7.52 0.56 3.38
CA ILE A 36 -6.25 -0.01 3.83
C ILE A 36 -6.20 0.09 5.35
N GLU A 37 -5.96 -1.05 5.98
CA GLU A 37 -5.82 -1.18 7.41
C GLU A 37 -4.37 -0.93 7.84
N VAL A 38 -4.20 -0.19 8.92
CA VAL A 38 -2.90 0.18 9.48
C VAL A 38 -2.87 -0.18 10.96
N VAL A 39 -1.97 -1.08 11.32
CA VAL A 39 -1.74 -1.52 12.70
C VAL A 39 -0.41 -0.99 13.20
N GLY A 40 -0.39 -0.44 14.42
CA GLY A 40 0.83 0.07 15.03
C GLY A 40 1.44 1.25 14.27
N ALA A 41 2.71 1.54 14.55
CA ALA A 41 3.47 2.54 13.81
C ALA A 41 4.98 2.29 13.97
N MET A 42 5.72 2.46 12.87
CA MET A 42 7.18 2.40 12.81
C MET A 42 7.81 3.28 13.89
N ARG A 43 7.36 4.53 14.07
CA ARG A 43 7.90 5.42 15.13
C ARG A 43 7.78 4.84 16.53
N ASN A 44 6.73 4.07 16.83
CA ASN A 44 6.54 3.47 18.14
C ASN A 44 7.57 2.36 18.38
N VAL A 45 7.93 1.62 17.32
CA VAL A 45 9.01 0.65 17.39
C VAL A 45 10.35 1.34 17.56
N MET A 46 10.65 2.33 16.71
CA MET A 46 11.97 2.95 16.67
C MET A 46 12.28 3.80 17.90
N TRP A 47 11.29 4.49 18.48
CA TRP A 47 11.51 5.44 19.57
C TRP A 47 11.02 4.97 20.93
N GLU A 48 10.01 4.10 20.97
CA GLU A 48 9.42 3.61 22.22
C GLU A 48 9.71 2.12 22.48
N GLY A 49 10.39 1.42 21.55
CA GLY A 49 10.73 0.01 21.71
C GLY A 49 9.51 -0.91 21.74
N LYS A 50 8.37 -0.51 21.14
CA LYS A 50 7.14 -1.33 21.05
C LYS A 50 7.28 -2.48 20.04
N LEU A 51 8.20 -3.40 20.34
CA LEU A 51 8.65 -4.50 19.49
C LEU A 51 7.69 -5.70 19.43
N GLY A 52 6.82 -5.86 20.43
CA GLY A 52 5.90 -7.00 20.54
C GLY A 52 4.78 -7.00 19.48
N SER A 53 3.95 -8.04 19.49
CA SER A 53 2.83 -8.18 18.54
C SER A 53 1.80 -7.06 18.71
N GLY A 54 1.53 -6.34 17.63
CA GLY A 54 0.34 -5.50 17.44
C GLY A 54 -0.70 -6.18 16.55
N LEU A 55 -0.27 -7.12 15.71
CA LEU A 55 -1.12 -7.97 14.87
C LEU A 55 -0.51 -9.38 14.81
N ASP A 56 -1.29 -10.39 15.18
CA ASP A 56 -0.99 -11.78 14.88
C ASP A 56 -1.61 -12.12 13.51
N LEU A 57 -0.79 -12.46 12.51
CA LEU A 57 -1.23 -12.56 11.12
C LEU A 57 -2.18 -13.74 10.88
N ASP A 58 -2.15 -14.76 11.73
CA ASP A 58 -3.08 -15.90 11.67
C ASP A 58 -4.53 -15.53 12.04
N THR A 59 -4.74 -14.37 12.67
CA THR A 59 -6.07 -13.82 12.97
C THR A 59 -6.74 -13.18 11.74
N LEU A 60 -5.98 -12.91 10.67
CA LEU A 60 -6.51 -12.33 9.44
C LEU A 60 -7.44 -13.32 8.73
N SER A 61 -8.74 -13.01 8.75
CA SER A 61 -9.78 -13.70 8.00
C SER A 61 -9.79 -13.26 6.54
N ASN A 62 -10.29 -14.13 5.65
CA ASN A 62 -10.34 -13.91 4.20
C ASN A 62 -8.98 -13.54 3.58
N LYS A 63 -8.26 -14.53 3.08
CA LYS A 63 -6.91 -14.32 2.53
C LYS A 63 -6.92 -14.01 1.03
N ALA A 64 -7.96 -14.39 0.29
CA ALA A 64 -8.02 -14.14 -1.15
C ALA A 64 -7.98 -12.63 -1.43
N GLY A 65 -7.09 -12.18 -2.32
CA GLY A 65 -6.90 -10.75 -2.62
C GLY A 65 -6.24 -9.94 -1.50
N LEU A 66 -5.74 -10.58 -0.43
CA LEU A 66 -5.06 -9.87 0.66
C LEU A 66 -3.62 -9.51 0.27
N TYR A 67 -3.24 -8.26 0.51
CA TYR A 67 -1.89 -7.75 0.38
C TYR A 67 -1.48 -7.05 1.67
N GLY A 68 -0.20 -7.14 2.05
CA GLY A 68 0.27 -6.48 3.26
C GLY A 68 1.77 -6.62 3.47
N LEU A 69 2.35 -5.75 4.28
CA LEU A 69 3.78 -5.78 4.60
C LEU A 69 4.09 -5.11 5.93
N GLY A 70 5.26 -5.45 6.46
CA GLY A 70 5.83 -4.95 7.70
C GLY A 70 6.90 -5.90 8.24
N PRO A 71 7.52 -5.62 9.38
CA PRO A 71 8.51 -6.51 9.97
C PRO A 71 7.86 -7.58 10.84
N VAL A 72 8.58 -8.68 11.06
CA VAL A 72 8.26 -9.64 12.13
C VAL A 72 8.41 -8.96 13.48
N SER A 73 7.57 -9.30 14.46
CA SER A 73 7.72 -8.89 15.85
C SER A 73 9.16 -9.09 16.34
N TYR A 74 9.59 -8.16 17.19
CA TYR A 74 10.96 -8.01 17.65
C TYR A 74 11.98 -7.71 16.55
N LEU A 75 11.54 -7.26 15.37
CA LEU A 75 12.41 -6.92 14.24
C LEU A 75 13.33 -8.08 13.86
N THR A 76 12.77 -9.29 13.81
CA THR A 76 13.51 -10.55 13.57
C THR A 76 13.31 -11.12 12.17
N GLY A 77 12.81 -10.30 11.25
CA GLY A 77 12.57 -10.66 9.87
C GLY A 77 11.64 -9.67 9.17
N GLU A 78 11.34 -9.94 7.91
CA GLU A 78 10.34 -9.20 7.14
C GLU A 78 9.12 -10.06 6.82
N LEU A 79 7.99 -9.39 6.59
CA LEU A 79 6.72 -10.00 6.22
C LEU A 79 6.23 -9.42 4.89
N LEU A 80 5.70 -10.29 4.04
CA LEU A 80 4.98 -9.92 2.85
C LEU A 80 3.75 -10.82 2.72
N ILE A 81 2.57 -10.23 2.50
CA ILE A 81 1.40 -10.93 2.00
C ILE A 81 1.19 -10.52 0.55
N ASN A 82 1.20 -11.50 -0.34
CA ASN A 82 0.94 -11.32 -1.76
C ASN A 82 -0.22 -12.24 -2.18
N ASN A 83 -1.37 -11.64 -2.49
CA ASN A 83 -2.60 -12.34 -2.88
C ASN A 83 -2.97 -13.50 -1.94
N GLY A 84 -2.93 -13.25 -0.63
CA GLY A 84 -3.29 -14.25 0.39
C GLY A 84 -2.22 -15.25 0.75
N GLN A 85 -1.05 -15.22 0.11
CA GLN A 85 0.11 -15.97 0.54
C GLN A 85 0.97 -15.08 1.43
N CYS A 86 1.15 -15.49 2.69
CA CYS A 86 2.06 -14.83 3.63
C CYS A 86 3.45 -15.47 3.52
N TYR A 87 4.47 -14.62 3.46
CA TYR A 87 5.89 -14.95 3.39
C TYR A 87 6.60 -14.28 4.57
N VAL A 88 7.51 -15.02 5.20
CA VAL A 88 8.35 -14.54 6.28
C VAL A 88 9.80 -14.76 5.88
N SER A 89 10.59 -13.69 5.81
CA SER A 89 12.03 -13.82 5.55
C SER A 89 12.85 -13.56 6.80
N LYS A 90 13.92 -14.35 6.97
CA LYS A 90 14.84 -14.26 8.11
C LYS A 90 16.27 -14.45 7.66
N VAL A 91 17.18 -13.71 8.28
CA VAL A 91 18.63 -13.82 8.07
C VAL A 91 19.11 -15.19 8.55
N THR A 92 19.87 -15.89 7.70
CA THR A 92 20.64 -17.09 8.10
C THR A 92 22.15 -16.82 8.10
N SER A 93 22.61 -15.95 7.22
CA SER A 93 23.98 -15.43 7.19
C SER A 93 24.01 -14.08 6.46
N ASP A 94 25.19 -13.46 6.43
CA ASP A 94 25.48 -12.25 5.64
C ASP A 94 25.21 -12.41 4.13
N SER A 95 25.01 -13.63 3.64
CA SER A 95 24.83 -13.95 2.22
C SER A 95 23.60 -14.79 1.91
N THR A 96 22.88 -15.27 2.93
CA THR A 96 21.71 -16.15 2.75
C THR A 96 20.58 -15.78 3.68
N MET A 97 19.37 -16.14 3.27
CA MET A 97 18.14 -15.99 4.04
C MET A 97 17.28 -17.24 3.92
N THR A 98 16.26 -17.31 4.76
CA THR A 98 15.11 -18.21 4.55
C THR A 98 13.90 -17.39 4.13
N VAL A 99 13.01 -18.00 3.34
CA VAL A 99 11.67 -17.47 3.03
C VAL A 99 10.67 -18.59 3.30
N GLU A 100 9.83 -18.41 4.31
CA GLU A 100 8.82 -19.40 4.73
C GLU A 100 7.41 -18.91 4.41
N LYS A 101 6.56 -19.82 3.95
CA LYS A 101 5.13 -19.57 3.75
C LYS A 101 4.33 -19.89 5.01
N THR A 102 4.03 -18.88 5.82
CA THR A 102 3.26 -19.08 7.05
C THR A 102 2.55 -17.81 7.50
N PHE A 103 1.36 -17.98 8.08
CA PHE A 103 0.64 -16.93 8.82
C PHE A 103 0.90 -17.00 10.33
N ALA A 104 1.57 -18.05 10.82
CA ALA A 104 1.90 -18.22 12.24
C ALA A 104 3.08 -17.31 12.61
N THR A 105 2.83 -16.00 12.56
CA THR A 105 3.78 -14.92 12.79
C THR A 105 3.03 -13.67 13.22
N SER A 106 3.74 -12.65 13.64
CA SER A 106 3.16 -11.40 14.11
C SER A 106 4.01 -10.20 13.76
N ALA A 107 3.40 -9.02 13.82
CA ALA A 107 4.02 -7.76 13.45
C ALA A 107 3.76 -6.69 14.52
N PRO A 108 4.75 -5.83 14.85
CA PRO A 108 4.57 -4.70 15.76
C PRO A 108 3.88 -3.51 15.08
N PHE A 109 4.05 -3.40 13.76
CA PHE A 109 3.26 -2.56 12.88
C PHE A 109 3.11 -3.25 11.53
N PHE A 110 1.98 -3.03 10.86
CA PHE A 110 1.65 -3.71 9.62
C PHE A 110 0.65 -2.86 8.83
N VAL A 111 0.81 -2.84 7.51
CA VAL A 111 -0.18 -2.23 6.60
C VAL A 111 -0.71 -3.31 5.67
N TYR A 112 -2.02 -3.38 5.49
CA TYR A 112 -2.64 -4.40 4.66
C TYR A 112 -3.99 -3.96 4.08
N GLY A 113 -4.46 -4.67 3.07
CA GLY A 113 -5.79 -4.46 2.50
C GLY A 113 -6.11 -5.48 1.42
N HIS A 114 -7.37 -5.48 0.99
CA HIS A 114 -7.86 -6.38 -0.05
C HIS A 114 -7.93 -5.68 -1.39
N ILE A 115 -7.28 -6.25 -2.40
CA ILE A 115 -7.34 -5.78 -3.78
C ILE A 115 -7.88 -6.92 -4.65
N GLU A 116 -9.08 -6.72 -5.19
CA GLU A 116 -9.76 -7.72 -6.02
C GLU A 116 -9.29 -7.65 -7.47
N GLU A 117 -9.08 -6.44 -7.98
CA GLU A 117 -8.74 -6.19 -9.37
C GLU A 117 -7.60 -5.19 -9.52
N TRP A 118 -6.72 -5.48 -10.46
CA TRP A 118 -5.56 -4.66 -10.81
C TRP A 118 -5.70 -4.14 -12.24
N ARG A 119 -5.43 -2.86 -12.45
CA ARG A 119 -5.21 -2.28 -13.78
C ARG A 119 -3.72 -2.14 -14.03
N GLU A 120 -3.28 -2.58 -15.20
CA GLU A 120 -1.92 -2.36 -15.67
C GLU A 120 -1.75 -0.90 -16.11
N VAL A 121 -0.64 -0.30 -15.70
CA VAL A 121 -0.15 1.00 -16.13
C VAL A 121 1.23 0.79 -16.71
N GLU A 122 1.42 1.22 -17.95
CA GLU A 122 2.72 1.17 -18.60
C GLU A 122 3.70 2.04 -17.82
N LEU A 123 4.81 1.44 -17.38
CA LEU A 123 5.88 2.16 -16.70
C LEU A 123 6.86 2.67 -17.76
N PRO A 124 7.03 3.99 -17.91
CA PRO A 124 7.96 4.52 -18.90
C PRO A 124 9.39 4.03 -18.65
N SER A 125 10.15 3.75 -19.70
CA SER A 125 11.47 3.12 -19.61
C SER A 125 12.50 3.94 -18.82
N GLN A 126 12.29 5.25 -18.65
CA GLN A 126 13.11 6.12 -17.83
C GLN A 126 12.89 5.97 -16.31
N ILE A 127 11.82 5.32 -15.88
CA ILE A 127 11.55 5.07 -14.46
C ILE A 127 12.34 3.83 -14.04
N LYS A 128 13.43 4.08 -13.31
CA LYS A 128 14.43 3.08 -12.92
C LYS A 128 14.54 2.92 -11.42
N THR A 129 14.39 4.01 -10.68
CA THR A 129 14.62 4.03 -9.23
C THR A 129 13.32 4.17 -8.43
N ILE A 130 13.42 3.96 -7.11
CA ILE A 130 12.31 4.15 -6.17
C ILE A 130 11.79 5.60 -6.21
N GLN A 131 12.66 6.59 -6.25
CA GLN A 131 12.25 8.01 -6.24
C GLN A 131 11.49 8.37 -7.51
N GLN A 132 11.93 7.86 -8.67
CA GLN A 132 11.23 8.05 -9.93
C GLN A 132 9.86 7.35 -9.92
N LEU A 133 9.79 6.15 -9.34
CA LEU A 133 8.54 5.43 -9.16
C LEU A 133 7.58 6.18 -8.23
N GLU A 134 8.08 6.73 -7.12
CA GLU A 134 7.27 7.51 -6.16
C GLU A 134 6.65 8.73 -6.84
N SER A 135 7.46 9.56 -7.52
CA SER A 135 6.96 10.70 -8.29
C SER A 135 5.93 10.28 -9.32
N PHE A 136 6.21 9.21 -10.07
CA PHE A 136 5.30 8.72 -11.11
C PHE A 136 3.96 8.26 -10.52
N ILE A 137 3.97 7.47 -9.43
CA ILE A 137 2.74 7.03 -8.77
C ILE A 137 1.97 8.23 -8.22
N ASP A 138 2.63 9.18 -7.55
CA ASP A 138 1.96 10.35 -6.98
C ASP A 138 1.25 11.17 -8.08
N GLU A 139 1.94 11.45 -9.18
CA GLU A 139 1.40 12.18 -10.34
C GLU A 139 0.23 11.44 -11.01
N GLN A 140 0.33 10.11 -11.16
CA GLN A 140 -0.74 9.30 -11.80
C GLN A 140 -1.95 9.09 -10.89
N THR A 141 -1.84 9.34 -9.58
CA THR A 141 -2.85 8.97 -8.59
C THR A 141 -3.34 10.14 -7.73
N VAL A 142 -3.15 11.39 -8.17
CA VAL A 142 -3.60 12.60 -7.46
C VAL A 142 -5.07 12.50 -7.01
N GLU A 143 -5.95 12.04 -7.90
CA GLU A 143 -7.40 11.92 -7.66
C GLU A 143 -7.81 10.55 -7.05
N SER A 144 -6.85 9.72 -6.66
CA SER A 144 -7.16 8.41 -6.08
C SER A 144 -7.27 8.51 -4.57
N LYS A 145 -8.16 7.71 -3.97
CA LYS A 145 -8.19 7.50 -2.52
C LYS A 145 -6.80 7.12 -2.00
N ARG A 146 -6.42 7.57 -0.80
CA ARG A 146 -5.15 7.19 -0.16
C ARG A 146 -5.43 6.75 1.27
N PRO A 147 -4.64 5.83 1.84
CA PRO A 147 -3.57 5.06 1.20
C PRO A 147 -4.11 3.95 0.28
N PHE A 148 -3.22 3.38 -0.55
CA PHE A 148 -3.55 2.23 -1.42
C PHE A 148 -2.33 1.32 -1.61
N ALA A 149 -2.60 0.05 -1.93
CA ALA A 149 -1.58 -0.91 -2.35
C ALA A 149 -1.32 -0.81 -3.85
N PHE A 150 -0.09 -1.11 -4.28
CA PHE A 150 0.29 -1.25 -5.68
C PHE A 150 1.25 -2.42 -5.86
N LYS A 151 1.44 -2.87 -7.10
CA LYS A 151 2.47 -3.86 -7.42
C LYS A 151 3.34 -3.39 -8.57
N VAL A 152 4.59 -3.82 -8.58
CA VAL A 152 5.45 -3.70 -9.73
C VAL A 152 6.00 -5.09 -10.05
N VAL A 153 5.74 -5.57 -11.26
CA VAL A 153 6.09 -6.95 -11.65
C VAL A 153 6.95 -6.92 -12.90
N GLY A 154 8.01 -7.71 -12.92
CA GLY A 154 8.87 -7.85 -14.08
C GLY A 154 10.31 -8.16 -13.69
N HIS A 155 11.26 -7.53 -14.40
CA HIS A 155 12.68 -7.81 -14.26
C HIS A 155 13.49 -6.60 -13.80
N VAL A 156 14.40 -6.81 -12.85
CA VAL A 156 15.34 -5.78 -12.35
C VAL A 156 16.76 -6.10 -12.79
N SER A 157 17.57 -5.08 -13.14
CA SER A 157 19.01 -5.31 -13.30
C SER A 157 19.69 -5.48 -11.96
N SER A 158 19.23 -4.73 -10.95
CA SER A 158 19.66 -4.91 -9.58
C SER A 158 18.59 -4.43 -8.61
N ALA A 159 18.60 -5.01 -7.40
CA ALA A 159 17.88 -4.49 -6.26
C ALA A 159 18.70 -4.71 -4.99
N VAL A 160 18.46 -3.88 -3.98
CA VAL A 160 18.95 -4.10 -2.63
C VAL A 160 17.74 -4.26 -1.74
N ILE A 161 17.67 -5.41 -1.07
CA ILE A 161 16.69 -5.64 -0.01
C ILE A 161 17.40 -5.76 1.33
N HIS A 162 16.70 -5.46 2.41
CA HIS A 162 17.17 -5.78 3.75
C HIS A 162 16.20 -6.68 4.50
N ILE A 163 16.74 -7.35 5.51
CA ILE A 163 15.99 -8.09 6.51
C ILE A 163 16.45 -7.64 7.90
N GLN A 164 15.50 -7.24 8.73
CA GLN A 164 15.72 -6.97 10.14
C GLN A 164 16.12 -8.25 10.88
N ASN A 165 17.12 -8.17 11.75
CA ASN A 165 17.60 -9.30 12.56
C ASN A 165 18.12 -8.82 13.92
N LEU A 166 17.23 -8.13 14.65
CA LEU A 166 17.53 -7.52 15.94
C LEU A 166 17.93 -8.59 16.96
N PRO A 167 19.08 -8.44 17.65
CA PRO A 167 19.51 -9.40 18.66
C PRO A 167 18.49 -9.52 19.80
N ALA A 168 18.25 -10.75 20.24
CA ALA A 168 17.32 -11.01 21.34
C ALA A 168 17.76 -10.26 22.63
N GLY A 169 16.79 -9.63 23.29
CA GLY A 169 17.04 -8.83 24.50
C GLY A 169 17.52 -7.41 24.25
N THR A 170 17.60 -6.96 22.99
CA THR A 170 17.91 -5.57 22.67
C THR A 170 16.80 -4.62 23.16
N THR A 171 17.19 -3.56 23.84
CA THR A 171 16.32 -2.42 24.15
C THR A 171 16.44 -1.41 23.02
N VAL A 172 15.30 -0.97 22.46
CA VAL A 172 15.25 -0.01 21.35
C VAL A 172 14.65 1.30 21.84
N SER A 173 15.37 2.39 21.60
CA SER A 173 14.96 3.77 21.86
C SER A 173 15.37 4.75 20.75
N SER A 174 16.00 4.23 19.69
CA SER A 174 16.38 4.99 18.50
C SER A 174 16.32 4.12 17.23
N PRO A 175 16.19 4.73 16.03
CA PRO A 175 16.31 4.01 14.77
C PRO A 175 17.63 3.24 14.63
N GLN A 176 18.75 3.77 15.12
CA GLN A 176 20.05 3.11 15.05
C GLN A 176 20.06 1.80 15.86
N GLU A 177 19.39 1.77 17.01
CA GLU A 177 19.24 0.56 17.81
C GLU A 177 18.30 -0.45 17.16
N ALA A 178 17.22 0.01 16.55
CA ALA A 178 16.26 -0.84 15.87
C ALA A 178 16.85 -1.57 14.64
N HIS A 179 17.81 -0.96 13.95
CA HIS A 179 18.49 -1.56 12.79
C HIS A 179 19.73 -2.40 13.17
N GLN A 180 19.99 -2.64 14.46
CA GLN A 180 21.08 -3.53 14.85
C GLN A 180 20.84 -4.93 14.28
N GLY A 181 21.85 -5.49 13.62
CA GLY A 181 21.78 -6.81 12.99
C GLY A 181 21.09 -6.84 11.63
N GLN A 182 20.53 -5.72 11.15
CA GLN A 182 19.99 -5.63 9.78
C GLN A 182 21.02 -6.14 8.76
N THR A 183 20.57 -6.99 7.85
CA THR A 183 21.42 -7.56 6.79
C THR A 183 20.87 -7.19 5.44
N ASN A 184 21.73 -6.66 4.57
CA ASN A 184 21.39 -6.25 3.22
C ASN A 184 21.81 -7.31 2.20
N TYR A 185 20.97 -7.55 1.21
CA TYR A 185 21.20 -8.50 0.14
C TYR A 185 21.04 -7.82 -1.21
N THR A 186 22.02 -8.03 -2.09
CA THR A 186 21.96 -7.53 -3.47
C THR A 186 21.43 -8.62 -4.38
N LEU A 187 20.38 -8.28 -5.13
CA LEU A 187 19.80 -9.07 -6.20
C LEU A 187 20.32 -8.52 -7.52
N ILE A 188 20.69 -9.40 -8.45
CA ILE A 188 21.25 -9.03 -9.75
C ILE A 188 20.54 -9.84 -10.83
N ASP A 189 19.98 -9.16 -11.81
CA ASP A 189 19.37 -9.78 -13.00
C ASP A 189 18.25 -10.77 -12.64
N GLU A 190 17.31 -10.35 -11.79
CA GLU A 190 16.28 -11.21 -11.21
C GLU A 190 14.88 -10.81 -11.70
N ASP A 191 14.03 -11.82 -11.93
CA ASP A 191 12.58 -11.63 -12.06
C ASP A 191 11.97 -11.50 -10.65
N VAL A 192 11.17 -10.45 -10.45
CA VAL A 192 10.68 -10.05 -9.13
C VAL A 192 9.24 -9.55 -9.17
N GLU A 193 8.59 -9.64 -8.02
CA GLU A 193 7.36 -8.92 -7.71
C GLU A 193 7.61 -8.01 -6.50
N ILE A 194 7.28 -6.74 -6.66
CA ILE A 194 7.33 -5.73 -5.61
C ILE A 194 5.89 -5.44 -5.21
N VAL A 195 5.57 -5.59 -3.93
CA VAL A 195 4.30 -5.12 -3.35
C VAL A 195 4.61 -3.88 -2.53
N GLY A 196 3.84 -2.82 -2.75
CA GLY A 196 4.03 -1.57 -2.04
C GLY A 196 2.74 -0.93 -1.59
N PHE A 197 2.87 -0.01 -0.64
CA PHE A 197 1.79 0.86 -0.18
C PHE A 197 2.22 2.31 -0.38
N PHE A 198 1.32 3.12 -0.94
CA PHE A 198 1.53 4.54 -1.19
C PHE A 198 0.67 5.39 -0.25
N SER A 199 1.27 6.40 0.39
CA SER A 199 0.55 7.40 1.18
C SER A 199 1.32 8.69 1.38
N THR A 200 0.62 9.82 1.27
CA THR A 200 1.14 11.15 1.62
C THR A 200 0.92 11.53 3.09
N GLU A 201 0.23 10.71 3.86
CA GLU A 201 -0.22 11.04 5.23
C GLU A 201 0.38 10.12 6.31
N HIS A 202 1.08 9.04 5.92
CA HIS A 202 1.51 7.97 6.84
C HIS A 202 3.02 7.87 7.06
N LYS A 203 3.73 8.99 6.92
CA LYS A 203 5.17 9.12 7.23
C LYS A 203 5.45 8.80 8.69
N GLY A 204 6.36 7.85 8.93
CA GLY A 204 6.68 7.34 10.26
C GLY A 204 5.58 6.48 10.91
N ILE A 205 4.52 6.13 10.15
CA ILE A 205 3.54 5.10 10.55
C ILE A 205 3.89 3.79 9.86
N PHE A 206 3.67 3.70 8.55
CA PHE A 206 4.12 2.54 7.78
C PHE A 206 5.07 2.96 6.66
N THR A 207 5.09 4.20 6.20
CA THR A 207 6.16 4.67 5.31
C THR A 207 7.32 5.24 6.11
N HIS A 208 8.50 5.24 5.51
CA HIS A 208 9.63 5.94 6.08
C HIS A 208 9.36 7.46 6.13
N HIS A 209 10.06 8.20 6.98
CA HIS A 209 9.80 9.62 7.22
C HIS A 209 10.08 10.53 6.01
N ASP A 210 10.89 10.08 5.05
CA ASP A 210 11.27 10.81 3.85
C ASP A 210 10.56 10.33 2.57
N SER A 211 9.80 9.23 2.62
CA SER A 211 9.15 8.61 1.45
C SER A 211 7.64 8.44 1.65
N PHE A 212 6.90 8.43 0.55
CA PHE A 212 5.49 8.06 0.48
C PHE A 212 5.27 6.58 0.17
N LEU A 213 6.34 5.83 -0.09
CA LEU A 213 6.33 4.42 -0.38
C LEU A 213 6.80 3.60 0.82
N HIS A 214 6.20 2.42 0.97
CA HIS A 214 6.81 1.30 1.68
C HIS A 214 6.66 0.07 0.79
N MET A 215 7.77 -0.59 0.46
CA MET A 215 7.80 -1.68 -0.50
C MET A 215 8.60 -2.86 0.02
N HIS A 216 8.07 -4.05 -0.20
CA HIS A 216 8.78 -5.31 -0.04
C HIS A 216 8.89 -5.98 -1.41
N LEU A 217 10.02 -6.62 -1.67
CA LEU A 217 10.31 -7.33 -2.92
C LEU A 217 10.41 -8.82 -2.63
N ILE A 218 9.88 -9.66 -3.53
CA ILE A 218 10.08 -11.10 -3.56
C ILE A 218 10.53 -11.55 -4.96
N THR A 219 11.48 -12.50 -5.04
CA THR A 219 11.89 -13.10 -6.32
C THR A 219 10.83 -14.05 -6.86
N ALA A 220 10.79 -14.25 -8.17
CA ALA A 220 9.81 -15.12 -8.83
C ALA A 220 9.89 -16.59 -8.36
N ASP A 221 11.08 -17.05 -7.96
CA ASP A 221 11.31 -18.37 -7.37
C ASP A 221 11.03 -18.41 -5.85
N GLU A 222 10.61 -17.28 -5.27
CA GLU A 222 10.31 -17.07 -3.85
C GLU A 222 11.49 -17.37 -2.91
N SER A 223 12.73 -17.43 -3.41
CA SER A 223 13.91 -17.76 -2.62
C SER A 223 14.48 -16.57 -1.85
N LYS A 224 14.17 -15.33 -2.26
CA LYS A 224 14.61 -14.10 -1.59
C LYS A 224 13.43 -13.14 -1.40
N MET A 225 13.32 -12.58 -0.21
CA MET A 225 12.28 -11.59 0.12
C MET A 225 12.77 -10.63 1.21
N GLY A 226 12.43 -9.34 1.09
CA GLY A 226 12.76 -8.36 2.14
C GLY A 226 12.21 -6.97 1.81
N HIS A 227 12.49 -6.02 2.70
CA HIS A 227 12.20 -4.61 2.47
C HIS A 227 13.08 -4.09 1.34
N LEU A 228 12.52 -3.31 0.41
CA LEU A 228 13.22 -2.81 -0.77
C LEU A 228 13.87 -1.44 -0.51
N ASP A 229 15.19 -1.39 -0.45
CA ASP A 229 15.97 -0.15 -0.22
C ASP A 229 16.36 0.54 -1.52
N ALA A 230 16.65 -0.22 -2.58
CA ALA A 230 17.05 0.30 -3.87
C ALA A 230 16.68 -0.65 -5.01
N VAL A 231 16.42 -0.09 -6.19
CA VAL A 231 16.15 -0.86 -7.40
C VAL A 231 16.66 -0.12 -8.63
N GLU A 232 17.12 -0.87 -9.61
CA GLU A 232 17.31 -0.45 -11.00
C GLU A 232 16.41 -1.34 -11.87
N MET A 233 15.25 -0.80 -12.26
CA MET A 233 14.22 -1.53 -13.01
C MET A 233 14.59 -1.70 -14.49
N LYS A 234 14.34 -2.86 -15.10
CA LYS A 234 14.42 -3.01 -16.57
C LYS A 234 13.05 -2.94 -17.19
N GLU A 235 12.41 -4.09 -17.33
CA GLU A 235 11.11 -4.29 -17.96
C GLU A 235 10.12 -4.60 -16.86
N MET A 236 9.43 -3.57 -16.38
CA MET A 236 8.52 -3.63 -15.25
C MET A 236 7.14 -3.09 -15.64
N LYS A 237 6.10 -3.65 -15.05
CA LYS A 237 4.72 -3.20 -15.18
C LYS A 237 4.22 -2.71 -13.83
N LEU A 238 3.63 -1.53 -13.79
CA LEU A 238 2.96 -1.02 -12.60
C LEU A 238 1.52 -1.51 -12.60
N MET A 239 1.09 -2.07 -11.48
CA MET A 239 -0.29 -2.49 -11.24
C MET A 239 -0.87 -1.58 -10.16
N LEU A 240 -1.93 -0.86 -10.51
CA LEU A 240 -2.71 -0.04 -9.58
C LEU A 240 -4.07 -0.69 -9.33
N PRO A 241 -4.70 -0.48 -8.18
CA PRO A 241 -6.02 -1.02 -7.93
C PRO A 241 -7.02 -0.41 -8.91
N VAL A 242 -7.97 -1.23 -9.37
CA VAL A 242 -9.11 -0.72 -10.15
C VAL A 242 -9.90 0.25 -9.28
N ARG A 243 -10.33 1.31 -9.95
CA ARG A 243 -10.78 2.56 -9.37
C ARG A 243 -12.27 2.62 -9.23
#